data_AF-A0A9D2JYZ8-F1
#
_entry.id   AF-A0A9D2JYZ8-F1
#
_cell.length_a   1.000
_cell.length_b   1.000
_cell.length_c   1.000
_cell.angle_alpha   90.00
_cell.angle_beta   90.00
_cell.angle_gamma   90.00
#
_symmetry.space_group_name_H-M   'P 1'
#
loop_
_entity.id
_entity.type
_entity.pdbx_description
1 polymer ?
#
loop_
_entity_poly.entity_id
_entity_poly.type
_entity_poly.pdbx_seq_one_letter_code
_entity_poly.pdbx_strand_id
1 'polypeptide(L)'
;MSDLSESAARARKGTWASIVGMFLNLLLAGAKIAAGLVFGLVSVLADGINNLSDCGSSGVALVSFRIAAKPADKEHPFGHQRAEYVASMIIGCIILALAVELLRESVDRVTEGGISSASPLVFAVLGASVAVKGGMFFFYRFMSRSMGGSDPLLGAAKDSACDCLATLAAIAGTLISMYAHVPSADGWAGVLVALFIVWQGVGVLREAGSKLLGQAPDRAQLDALRACILKGEGVLGVHDVRLFSYGPQHLFATAHVERDASEPAMLSHEALDRLEREVRKELGIDLTSHLDPVDLHDEEAITLERAVRERVRGMIDGLDLHDFRLVRGAKKTLVFEAAVPFACKQKEKEIAAALAERVKSLGDYDCSVWVERQ
;
A
#
# COMPACT_ATOMS: atom_id res chain seq x y z
N MET A 1 13.12 22.95 -15.62
CA MET A 1 12.20 24.01 -15.13
C MET A 1 10.74 23.76 -15.55
N SER A 2 10.47 23.10 -16.68
CA SER A 2 9.13 22.65 -17.10
C SER A 2 8.52 21.61 -16.14
N ASP A 3 9.26 20.58 -15.76
CA ASP A 3 8.72 19.44 -14.97
C ASP A 3 8.33 19.82 -13.54
N LEU A 4 9.08 20.75 -12.92
CA LEU A 4 8.74 21.29 -11.60
C LEU A 4 7.46 22.16 -11.66
N SER A 5 7.24 22.85 -12.78
CA SER A 5 6.04 23.65 -13.01
C SER A 5 4.81 22.76 -13.25
N GLU A 6 4.97 21.68 -14.02
CA GLU A 6 3.89 20.71 -14.27
C GLU A 6 3.52 19.91 -13.01
N SER A 7 4.52 19.48 -12.22
CA SER A 7 4.28 18.81 -10.94
C SER A 7 3.56 19.71 -9.93
N ALA A 8 3.97 20.98 -9.82
CA ALA A 8 3.29 21.96 -8.95
C ALA A 8 1.86 22.26 -9.43
N ALA A 9 1.63 22.36 -10.74
CA ALA A 9 0.31 22.55 -11.31
C ALA A 9 -0.61 21.33 -11.08
N ARG A 10 -0.06 20.12 -11.19
CA ARG A 10 -0.75 18.86 -10.88
C ARG A 10 -1.14 18.79 -9.40
N ALA A 11 -0.21 19.09 -8.49
CA ALA A 11 -0.49 19.14 -7.06
C ALA A 11 -1.60 20.16 -6.73
N ARG A 12 -1.54 21.37 -7.31
CA ARG A 12 -2.55 22.41 -7.10
C ARG A 12 -3.94 21.99 -7.59
N LYS A 13 -4.04 21.34 -8.75
CA LYS A 13 -5.30 20.77 -9.27
C LYS A 13 -5.86 19.69 -8.35
N GLY A 14 -5.01 18.78 -7.88
CA GLY A 14 -5.38 17.73 -6.92
C GLY A 14 -5.92 18.31 -5.62
N THR A 15 -5.19 19.24 -5.00
CA THR A 15 -5.61 19.92 -3.77
C THR A 15 -6.94 20.64 -3.95
N TRP A 16 -7.13 21.35 -5.07
CA TRP A 16 -8.38 22.05 -5.34
C TRP A 16 -9.55 21.08 -5.50
N ALA A 17 -9.38 19.98 -6.25
CA ALA A 17 -10.40 18.95 -6.39
C ALA A 17 -10.78 18.31 -5.04
N SER A 18 -9.80 18.03 -4.18
CA SER A 18 -10.04 17.51 -2.83
C SER A 18 -10.78 18.50 -1.93
N ILE A 19 -10.46 19.81 -2.00
CA ILE A 19 -11.15 20.85 -1.23
C ILE A 19 -12.62 20.97 -1.66
N VAL A 20 -12.88 21.02 -2.96
CA VAL A 20 -14.25 21.06 -3.51
C VAL A 20 -15.03 19.83 -3.06
N GLY A 21 -14.40 18.65 -3.15
CA GLY A 21 -14.94 17.39 -2.69
C GLY A 21 -15.35 17.38 -1.23
N MET A 22 -14.42 17.78 -0.35
CA MET A 22 -14.64 17.88 1.08
C MET A 22 -15.75 18.88 1.41
N PHE A 23 -15.83 20.01 0.72
CA PHE A 23 -16.90 20.98 0.94
C PHE A 23 -18.28 20.42 0.58
N LEU A 24 -18.39 19.73 -0.57
CA LEU A 24 -19.63 19.11 -1.01
C LEU A 24 -20.07 17.98 -0.07
N ASN A 25 -19.15 17.11 0.36
CA ASN A 25 -19.43 16.06 1.35
C ASN A 25 -19.96 16.64 2.66
N LEU A 26 -19.39 17.76 3.12
CA LEU A 26 -19.81 18.39 4.38
C LEU A 26 -21.23 18.94 4.28
N LEU A 27 -21.55 19.60 3.16
CA LEU A 27 -22.88 20.12 2.89
C LEU A 27 -23.91 18.98 2.80
N LEU A 28 -23.59 17.91 2.08
CA LEU A 28 -24.47 16.75 1.95
C LEU A 28 -24.65 16.02 3.29
N ALA A 29 -23.58 15.86 4.08
CA ALA A 29 -23.66 15.26 5.40
C ALA A 29 -24.59 16.05 6.32
N GLY A 30 -24.43 17.38 6.39
CA GLY A 30 -25.30 18.25 7.19
C GLY A 30 -26.77 18.15 6.77
N ALA A 31 -27.04 18.18 5.45
CA ALA A 31 -28.40 18.07 4.92
C ALA A 31 -29.05 16.70 5.23
N LYS A 32 -28.31 15.60 5.04
CA LYS A 32 -28.80 14.24 5.30
C LYS A 32 -28.99 13.98 6.80
N ILE A 33 -28.04 14.35 7.64
CA ILE A 33 -28.15 14.17 9.09
C ILE A 33 -29.35 14.96 9.62
N ALA A 34 -29.53 16.21 9.19
CA ALA A 34 -30.69 17.00 9.57
C ALA A 34 -32.01 16.33 9.13
N ALA A 35 -32.08 15.82 7.89
CA ALA A 35 -33.25 15.10 7.41
C ALA A 35 -33.49 13.78 8.18
N GLY A 36 -32.45 12.99 8.44
CA GLY A 36 -32.53 11.74 9.18
C GLY A 36 -33.06 11.96 10.59
N LEU A 37 -32.56 12.97 11.30
CA LEU A 37 -33.01 13.32 12.66
C LEU A 37 -34.44 13.86 12.70
N VAL A 38 -34.78 14.79 11.80
CA VAL A 38 -36.12 15.41 11.78
C VAL A 38 -37.22 14.42 11.43
N PHE A 39 -36.93 13.47 10.54
CA PHE A 39 -37.92 12.51 10.03
C PHE A 39 -37.76 11.09 10.62
N GLY A 40 -36.81 10.87 11.53
CA GLY A 40 -36.58 9.57 12.18
C GLY A 40 -36.18 8.46 11.21
N LEU A 41 -35.39 8.79 10.17
CA LEU A 41 -34.95 7.86 9.13
C LEU A 41 -33.51 7.42 9.39
N VAL A 42 -33.36 6.20 9.91
CA VAL A 42 -32.05 5.67 10.33
C VAL A 42 -31.14 5.43 9.12
N SER A 43 -31.70 4.98 7.99
CA SER A 43 -30.91 4.78 6.76
C SER A 43 -30.32 6.08 6.22
N VAL A 44 -31.08 7.18 6.33
CA VAL A 44 -30.66 8.53 5.90
C VAL A 44 -29.63 9.12 6.88
N LEU A 45 -29.81 8.88 8.17
CA LEU A 45 -28.83 9.28 9.19
C LEU A 45 -27.50 8.56 8.98
N ALA A 46 -27.53 7.24 8.76
CA ALA A 46 -26.34 6.42 8.50
C ALA A 46 -25.55 6.91 7.28
N ASP A 47 -26.25 7.17 6.17
CA ASP A 47 -25.70 7.71 4.94
C ASP A 47 -25.13 9.14 5.12
N GLY A 48 -25.78 9.95 5.97
CA GLY A 48 -25.26 11.27 6.39
C GLY A 48 -23.96 11.20 7.19
N ILE A 49 -23.87 10.27 8.15
CA ILE A 49 -22.66 10.05 8.96
C ILE A 49 -21.53 9.46 8.11
N ASN A 50 -21.84 8.64 7.10
CA ASN A 50 -20.82 8.18 6.14
C ASN A 50 -20.19 9.36 5.40
N ASN A 51 -21.02 10.22 4.81
CA ASN A 51 -20.54 11.45 4.14
C ASN A 51 -19.77 12.38 5.09
N LEU A 52 -20.13 12.42 6.38
CA LEU A 52 -19.40 13.18 7.39
C LEU A 52 -18.02 12.55 7.67
N SER A 53 -17.95 11.23 7.68
CA SER A 53 -16.71 10.47 7.86
C SER A 53 -15.73 10.70 6.71
N ASP A 54 -16.21 10.86 5.47
CA ASP A 54 -15.37 11.27 4.32
C ASP A 54 -14.74 12.66 4.53
N CYS A 55 -15.51 13.60 5.09
CA CYS A 55 -15.00 14.92 5.47
C CYS A 55 -14.00 14.84 6.61
N GLY A 56 -14.33 14.08 7.66
CA GLY A 56 -13.45 13.86 8.80
C GLY A 56 -12.11 13.27 8.36
N SER A 57 -12.14 12.30 7.44
CA SER A 57 -10.96 11.68 6.85
C SER A 57 -10.09 12.71 6.14
N SER A 58 -10.70 13.61 5.36
CA SER A 58 -10.00 14.71 4.67
C SER A 58 -9.40 15.75 5.63
N GLY A 59 -10.12 16.09 6.71
CA GLY A 59 -9.65 17.01 7.74
C GLY A 59 -8.50 16.45 8.57
N VAL A 60 -8.58 15.19 8.97
CA VAL A 60 -7.49 14.49 9.67
C VAL A 60 -6.30 14.28 8.74
N ALA A 61 -6.52 13.99 7.44
CA ALA A 61 -5.45 13.95 6.45
C ALA A 61 -4.70 15.29 6.35
N LEU A 62 -5.41 16.43 6.40
CA LEU A 62 -4.77 17.74 6.39
C LEU A 62 -3.87 17.96 7.62
N VAL A 63 -4.31 17.51 8.80
CA VAL A 63 -3.51 17.58 10.03
C VAL A 63 -2.34 16.60 9.96
N SER A 64 -2.56 15.38 9.46
CA SER A 64 -1.52 14.37 9.35
C SER A 64 -0.44 14.80 8.37
N PHE A 65 -0.78 15.46 7.25
CA PHE A 65 0.20 16.04 6.33
C PHE A 65 1.06 17.10 7.01
N ARG A 66 0.49 17.95 7.88
CA ARG A 66 1.29 18.93 8.63
C ARG A 66 2.26 18.27 9.60
N ILE A 67 1.85 17.18 10.23
CA ILE A 67 2.73 16.42 11.14
C ILE A 67 3.80 15.68 10.34
N ALA A 68 3.42 15.04 9.24
CA ALA A 68 4.30 14.27 8.35
C ALA A 68 5.33 15.14 7.63
N ALA A 69 4.99 16.39 7.34
CA ALA A 69 5.90 17.38 6.76
C ALA A 69 6.96 17.88 7.75
N LYS A 70 6.89 17.52 9.04
CA LYS A 70 7.97 17.83 9.97
C LYS A 70 9.25 17.09 9.56
N PRO A 71 10.39 17.80 9.45
CA PRO A 71 11.66 17.18 9.12
C PRO A 71 12.09 16.18 10.20
N ALA A 72 13.12 15.41 9.89
CA ALA A 72 13.79 14.54 10.87
C ALA A 72 14.27 15.37 12.07
N ASP A 73 14.11 14.79 13.27
CA ASP A 73 14.61 15.35 14.52
C ASP A 73 15.35 14.28 15.34
N LYS A 74 15.80 14.65 16.53
CA LYS A 74 16.58 13.77 17.40
C LYS A 74 15.81 12.52 17.84
N GLU A 75 14.49 12.62 18.00
CA GLU A 75 13.63 11.51 18.42
C GLU A 75 13.18 10.67 17.21
N HIS A 76 13.08 11.31 16.03
CA HIS A 76 12.61 10.72 14.79
C HIS A 76 13.63 10.97 13.65
N PRO A 77 14.75 10.22 13.61
CA PRO A 77 15.83 10.45 12.64
C PRO A 77 15.42 10.19 11.18
N PHE A 78 14.38 9.41 10.95
CA PHE A 78 13.79 9.17 9.63
C PHE A 78 12.59 10.09 9.32
N GLY A 79 12.31 11.08 10.18
CA GLY A 79 11.19 11.99 10.03
C GLY A 79 9.85 11.42 10.51
N HIS A 80 8.80 12.18 10.25
CA HIS A 80 7.46 11.97 10.82
C HIS A 80 6.44 11.40 9.84
N GLN A 81 6.86 10.98 8.64
CA GLN A 81 5.92 10.66 7.57
C GLN A 81 4.99 9.48 7.87
N ARG A 82 5.42 8.52 8.70
CA ARG A 82 4.56 7.43 9.17
C ARG A 82 3.38 7.89 10.04
N ALA A 83 3.40 9.13 10.54
CA ALA A 83 2.25 9.74 11.22
C ALA A 83 0.99 9.76 10.34
N GLU A 84 1.13 9.79 9.01
CA GLU A 84 -0.01 9.65 8.09
C GLU A 84 -0.72 8.31 8.22
N TYR A 85 0.04 7.22 8.36
CA TYR A 85 -0.53 5.88 8.50
C TYR A 85 -1.20 5.71 9.86
N VAL A 86 -0.58 6.24 10.92
CA VAL A 86 -1.17 6.26 12.27
C VAL A 86 -2.46 7.06 12.29
N ALA A 87 -2.48 8.24 11.66
CA ALA A 87 -3.69 9.05 11.52
C ALA A 87 -4.78 8.30 10.74
N SER A 88 -4.41 7.65 9.63
CA SER A 88 -5.31 6.81 8.84
C SER A 88 -5.91 5.66 9.65
N MET A 89 -5.12 5.02 10.52
CA MET A 89 -5.62 4.01 11.45
C MET A 89 -6.62 4.59 12.46
N ILE A 90 -6.31 5.73 13.07
CA ILE A 90 -7.22 6.39 14.03
C ILE A 90 -8.56 6.72 13.36
N ILE A 91 -8.53 7.24 12.13
CA ILE A 91 -9.75 7.51 11.34
C ILE A 91 -10.51 6.21 11.09
N GLY A 92 -9.84 5.15 10.64
CA GLY A 92 -10.46 3.84 10.42
C GLY A 92 -11.16 3.31 11.68
N CYS A 93 -10.55 3.47 12.85
CA CYS A 93 -11.17 3.12 14.13
C CYS A 93 -12.42 3.96 14.44
N ILE A 94 -12.39 5.27 14.19
CA ILE A 94 -13.55 6.16 14.41
C ILE A 94 -14.70 5.77 13.47
N ILE A 95 -14.40 5.52 12.19
CA ILE A 95 -15.38 5.07 11.19
C ILE A 95 -16.04 3.77 11.65
N LEU A 96 -15.26 2.79 12.10
CA LEU A 96 -15.80 1.53 12.59
C LEU A 96 -16.65 1.69 13.85
N ALA A 97 -16.25 2.54 14.79
CA ALA A 97 -17.04 2.82 15.98
C ALA A 97 -18.42 3.40 15.61
N LEU A 98 -18.44 4.39 14.71
CA LEU A 98 -19.68 4.98 14.20
C LEU A 98 -20.53 3.97 13.43
N ALA A 99 -19.90 3.12 12.61
CA ALA A 99 -20.60 2.09 11.84
C ALA A 99 -21.25 1.03 12.72
N VAL A 100 -20.62 0.65 13.83
CA VAL A 100 -21.19 -0.27 14.82
C VAL A 100 -22.40 0.36 15.52
N GLU A 101 -22.33 1.62 15.89
CA GLU A 101 -23.47 2.33 16.51
C GLU A 101 -24.64 2.45 15.53
N LEU A 102 -24.37 2.79 14.27
CA LEU A 102 -25.40 2.84 13.22
C LEU A 102 -26.00 1.47 12.91
N LEU A 103 -25.19 0.42 12.94
CA LEU A 103 -25.67 -0.95 12.77
C LEU A 103 -26.62 -1.33 13.90
N ARG A 104 -26.26 -0.97 15.15
CA ARG A 104 -27.11 -1.18 16.31
C ARG A 104 -28.44 -0.42 16.17
N GLU A 105 -28.40 0.88 15.87
CA GLU A 105 -29.62 1.69 15.68
C GLU A 105 -30.49 1.15 14.54
N SER A 106 -29.88 0.67 13.46
CA SER A 106 -30.59 0.05 12.33
C SER A 106 -31.25 -1.28 12.72
N VAL A 107 -30.57 -2.10 13.52
CA VAL A 107 -31.12 -3.37 14.05
C VAL A 107 -32.26 -3.09 15.02
N ASP A 108 -32.09 -2.14 15.94
CA ASP A 108 -33.13 -1.72 16.87
C ASP A 108 -34.37 -1.26 16.08
N ARG A 109 -34.18 -0.46 15.03
CA ARG A 109 -35.26 -0.05 14.12
C ARG A 109 -35.95 -1.21 13.40
N VAL A 110 -35.21 -2.25 13.04
CA VAL A 110 -35.80 -3.47 12.47
C VAL A 110 -36.69 -4.17 13.49
N THR A 111 -36.26 -4.23 14.76
CA THR A 111 -36.97 -4.93 15.84
C THR A 111 -38.17 -4.17 16.40
N GLU A 112 -38.09 -2.84 16.53
CA GLU A 112 -39.21 -1.99 16.97
C GLU A 112 -40.39 -2.08 16.00
N GLY A 113 -40.10 -2.25 14.71
CA GLY A 113 -41.11 -2.20 13.66
C GLY A 113 -41.68 -0.79 13.46
N GLY A 114 -42.50 -0.66 12.42
CA GLY A 114 -43.16 0.60 12.09
C GLY A 114 -42.98 1.00 10.64
N ILE A 115 -43.94 1.78 10.15
CA ILE A 115 -43.88 2.40 8.84
C ILE A 115 -43.19 3.74 9.01
N SER A 116 -42.06 3.92 8.33
CA SER A 116 -41.35 5.19 8.33
C SER A 116 -42.11 6.17 7.44
N SER A 117 -42.58 7.28 8.02
CA SER A 117 -43.19 8.37 7.26
C SER A 117 -42.10 9.34 6.81
N ALA A 118 -41.90 9.51 5.51
CA ALA A 118 -40.96 10.48 4.95
C ALA A 118 -41.71 11.61 4.24
N SER A 119 -41.26 12.85 4.47
CA SER A 119 -41.75 14.02 3.72
C SER A 119 -41.18 14.02 2.29
N PRO A 120 -41.90 14.56 1.28
CA PRO A 120 -41.33 14.84 -0.04
C PRO A 120 -40.00 15.59 0.00
N LEU A 121 -39.78 16.40 1.05
CA LEU A 121 -38.53 17.10 1.30
C LEU A 121 -37.34 16.15 1.49
N VAL A 122 -37.52 14.98 2.13
CA VAL A 122 -36.46 13.97 2.29
C VAL A 122 -36.03 13.46 0.92
N PHE A 123 -36.98 13.09 0.06
CA PHE A 123 -36.66 12.61 -1.28
C PHE A 123 -35.99 13.67 -2.15
N ALA A 124 -36.35 14.95 -1.98
CA ALA A 124 -35.65 16.05 -2.62
C ALA A 124 -34.19 16.15 -2.15
N VAL A 125 -33.93 16.04 -0.84
CA VAL A 125 -32.58 16.05 -0.27
C VAL A 125 -31.76 14.85 -0.76
N LEU A 126 -32.32 13.64 -0.70
CA LEU A 126 -31.62 12.42 -1.14
C LEU A 126 -31.39 12.42 -2.65
N GLY A 127 -32.37 12.84 -3.44
CA GLY A 127 -32.24 13.00 -4.89
C GLY A 127 -31.18 14.02 -5.28
N ALA A 128 -31.15 15.19 -4.59
CA ALA A 128 -30.08 16.17 -4.75
C ALA A 128 -28.72 15.58 -4.36
N SER A 129 -28.65 14.78 -3.30
CA SER A 129 -27.39 14.11 -2.91
C SER A 129 -26.90 13.14 -3.97
N VAL A 130 -27.78 12.32 -4.56
CA VAL A 130 -27.40 11.41 -5.66
C VAL A 130 -26.89 12.21 -6.85
N ALA A 131 -27.54 13.33 -7.19
CA ALA A 131 -27.10 14.19 -8.29
C ALA A 131 -25.71 14.81 -8.01
N VAL A 132 -25.47 15.31 -6.79
CA VAL A 132 -24.18 15.90 -6.41
C VAL A 132 -23.08 14.85 -6.39
N LYS A 133 -23.27 13.69 -5.74
CA LYS A 133 -22.28 12.60 -5.70
C LYS A 133 -22.03 12.01 -7.09
N GLY A 134 -23.08 11.89 -7.93
CA GLY A 134 -22.94 11.51 -9.34
C GLY A 134 -22.10 12.54 -10.12
N GLY A 135 -22.33 13.83 -9.90
CA GLY A 135 -21.50 14.91 -10.43
C GLY A 135 -20.05 14.81 -9.96
N MET A 136 -19.82 14.53 -8.67
CA MET A 136 -18.50 14.33 -8.08
C MET A 136 -17.78 13.13 -8.71
N PHE A 137 -18.47 12.01 -8.94
CA PHE A 137 -17.91 10.85 -9.65
C PHE A 137 -17.34 11.24 -11.02
N PHE A 138 -18.12 11.95 -11.84
CA PHE A 138 -17.65 12.41 -13.16
C PHE A 138 -16.55 13.45 -13.05
N PHE A 139 -16.68 14.38 -12.11
CA PHE A 139 -15.69 15.43 -11.84
C PHE A 139 -14.32 14.84 -11.48
N TYR A 140 -14.27 13.91 -10.52
CA TYR A 140 -13.03 13.26 -10.11
C TYR A 140 -12.43 12.41 -11.22
N ARG A 141 -13.25 11.71 -12.00
CA ARG A 141 -12.77 10.90 -13.13
C ARG A 141 -12.21 11.77 -14.26
N PHE A 142 -12.84 12.92 -14.53
CA PHE A 142 -12.34 13.92 -15.47
C PHE A 142 -11.01 14.51 -14.99
N MET A 143 -10.96 14.94 -13.73
CA MET A 143 -9.75 15.52 -13.14
C MET A 143 -8.59 14.51 -13.12
N SER A 144 -8.86 13.26 -12.72
CA SER A 144 -7.88 12.16 -12.75
C SER A 144 -7.29 11.97 -14.14
N ARG A 145 -8.13 11.89 -15.18
CA ARG A 145 -7.67 11.78 -16.58
C ARG A 145 -6.81 12.96 -17.01
N SER A 146 -7.21 14.18 -16.64
CA SER A 146 -6.43 15.40 -16.95
C SER A 146 -5.07 15.46 -16.24
N MET A 147 -4.85 14.59 -15.25
CA MET A 147 -3.63 14.48 -14.44
C MET A 147 -2.84 13.19 -14.72
N GLY A 148 -3.10 12.53 -15.86
CA GLY A 148 -2.42 11.30 -16.27
C GLY A 148 -2.88 10.03 -15.54
N GLY A 149 -4.08 10.03 -14.96
CA GLY A 149 -4.63 8.87 -14.23
C GLY A 149 -4.26 8.89 -12.75
N SER A 150 -4.63 9.95 -12.02
CA SER A 150 -4.41 10.04 -10.57
C SER A 150 -5.25 8.99 -9.81
N ASP A 151 -4.59 8.04 -9.16
CA ASP A 151 -5.22 7.00 -8.35
C ASP A 151 -6.02 7.54 -7.15
N PRO A 152 -5.54 8.53 -6.37
CA PRO A 152 -6.34 9.12 -5.30
C PRO A 152 -7.67 9.70 -5.78
N LEU A 153 -7.68 10.32 -6.96
CA LEU A 153 -8.91 10.86 -7.56
C LEU A 153 -9.81 9.76 -8.12
N LEU A 154 -9.26 8.66 -8.63
CA LEU A 154 -10.05 7.48 -9.00
C LEU A 154 -10.67 6.81 -7.78
N GLY A 155 -9.96 6.78 -6.64
CA GLY A 155 -10.50 6.37 -5.35
C GLY A 155 -11.69 7.22 -4.95
N ALA A 156 -11.52 8.54 -4.86
CA ALA A 156 -12.60 9.47 -4.52
C ALA A 156 -13.81 9.39 -5.48
N ALA A 157 -13.57 9.08 -6.76
CA ALA A 157 -14.65 8.79 -7.71
C ALA A 157 -15.42 7.53 -7.30
N LYS A 158 -14.73 6.41 -7.05
CA LYS A 158 -15.35 5.15 -6.62
C LYS A 158 -16.14 5.35 -5.33
N ASP A 159 -15.60 6.08 -4.36
CA ASP A 159 -16.29 6.39 -3.10
C ASP A 159 -17.59 7.15 -3.38
N SER A 160 -17.54 8.19 -4.22
CA SER A 160 -18.74 8.95 -4.61
C SER A 160 -19.81 8.07 -5.29
N ALA A 161 -19.39 7.08 -6.08
CA ALA A 161 -20.31 6.11 -6.68
C ALA A 161 -20.92 5.17 -5.64
N CYS A 162 -20.13 4.74 -4.65
CA CYS A 162 -20.60 3.92 -3.54
C CYS A 162 -21.63 4.68 -2.68
N ASP A 163 -21.40 5.97 -2.43
CA ASP A 163 -22.37 6.82 -1.69
C ASP A 163 -23.67 7.02 -2.46
N CYS A 164 -23.61 7.14 -3.79
CA CYS A 164 -24.81 7.12 -4.62
C CYS A 164 -25.60 5.83 -4.41
N LEU A 165 -24.93 4.67 -4.39
CA LEU A 165 -25.58 3.39 -4.17
C LEU A 165 -26.17 3.28 -2.76
N ALA A 166 -25.46 3.74 -1.73
CA ALA A 166 -25.95 3.79 -0.36
C ALA A 166 -27.18 4.71 -0.24
N THR A 167 -27.12 5.90 -0.83
CA THR A 167 -28.24 6.86 -0.85
C THR A 167 -29.45 6.27 -1.60
N LEU A 168 -29.22 5.60 -2.74
CA LEU A 168 -30.28 4.93 -3.50
C LEU A 168 -30.91 3.77 -2.72
N ALA A 169 -30.11 3.01 -1.97
CA ALA A 169 -30.62 1.96 -1.09
C ALA A 169 -31.50 2.54 0.03
N ALA A 170 -31.11 3.67 0.63
CA ALA A 170 -31.92 4.40 1.61
C ALA A 170 -33.25 4.93 1.00
N ILE A 171 -33.20 5.50 -0.22
CA ILE A 171 -34.40 5.92 -0.96
C ILE A 171 -35.32 4.72 -1.19
N ALA A 172 -34.78 3.60 -1.69
CA ALA A 172 -35.55 2.40 -1.98
C ALA A 172 -36.18 1.80 -0.71
N GLY A 173 -35.42 1.69 0.39
CA GLY A 173 -35.93 1.22 1.68
C GLY A 173 -37.06 2.09 2.21
N THR A 174 -36.92 3.42 2.10
CA THR A 174 -37.96 4.38 2.48
C THR A 174 -39.21 4.24 1.61
N LEU A 175 -39.06 4.12 0.29
CA LEU A 175 -40.20 3.95 -0.64
C LEU A 175 -40.94 2.63 -0.41
N ILE A 176 -40.20 1.54 -0.19
CA ILE A 176 -40.78 0.22 0.12
C ILE A 176 -41.55 0.28 1.43
N SER A 177 -40.98 0.91 2.47
CA SER A 177 -41.67 1.12 3.76
C SER A 177 -43.01 1.85 3.57
N MET A 178 -43.00 2.92 2.77
CA MET A 178 -44.16 3.80 2.61
C MET A 178 -45.26 3.23 1.70
N TYR A 179 -44.91 2.69 0.54
CA TYR A 179 -45.90 2.27 -0.47
C TYR A 179 -46.26 0.78 -0.38
N ALA A 180 -45.29 -0.08 -0.12
CA ALA A 180 -45.54 -1.51 0.04
C ALA A 180 -46.01 -1.88 1.45
N HIS A 181 -46.06 -0.91 2.38
CA HIS A 181 -46.47 -1.09 3.77
C HIS A 181 -45.69 -2.20 4.49
N VAL A 182 -44.43 -2.42 4.09
CA VAL A 182 -43.54 -3.40 4.71
C VAL A 182 -42.91 -2.73 5.93
N PRO A 183 -43.27 -3.12 7.15
CA PRO A 183 -42.63 -2.58 8.35
C PRO A 183 -41.13 -2.87 8.31
N SER A 184 -40.32 -1.99 8.89
CA SER A 184 -38.87 -2.21 9.04
C SER A 184 -38.03 -2.17 7.75
N ALA A 185 -38.60 -1.88 6.58
CA ALA A 185 -37.84 -1.82 5.32
C ALA A 185 -36.72 -0.75 5.34
N ASP A 186 -36.95 0.37 6.01
CA ASP A 186 -35.93 1.40 6.28
C ASP A 186 -34.81 0.90 7.20
N GLY A 187 -35.17 0.15 8.24
CA GLY A 187 -34.19 -0.47 9.15
C GLY A 187 -33.28 -1.46 8.42
N TRP A 188 -33.83 -2.30 7.54
CA TRP A 188 -33.03 -3.21 6.71
C TRP A 188 -32.12 -2.48 5.72
N ALA A 189 -32.58 -1.38 5.13
CA ALA A 189 -31.72 -0.52 4.31
C ALA A 189 -30.60 0.10 5.15
N GLY A 190 -30.89 0.56 6.37
CA GLY A 190 -29.89 1.03 7.33
C GLY A 190 -28.85 -0.04 7.68
N VAL A 191 -29.27 -1.28 7.93
CA VAL A 191 -28.35 -2.42 8.19
C VAL A 191 -27.42 -2.65 7.00
N LEU A 192 -27.95 -2.67 5.78
CA LEU A 192 -27.14 -2.85 4.57
C LEU A 192 -26.10 -1.73 4.40
N VAL A 193 -26.51 -0.47 4.61
CA VAL A 193 -25.60 0.68 4.55
C VAL A 193 -24.55 0.58 5.66
N ALA A 194 -24.93 0.27 6.90
CA ALA A 194 -24.00 0.15 8.02
C ALA A 194 -22.96 -0.97 7.81
N LEU A 195 -23.36 -2.15 7.32
CA LEU A 195 -22.44 -3.24 6.99
C LEU A 195 -21.44 -2.84 5.90
N PHE A 196 -21.89 -2.06 4.92
CA PHE A 196 -21.03 -1.53 3.88
C PHE A 196 -19.99 -0.55 4.43
N ILE A 197 -20.37 0.32 5.36
CA ILE A 197 -19.44 1.22 6.07
C ILE A 197 -18.43 0.43 6.91
N VAL A 198 -18.87 -0.63 7.61
CA VAL A 198 -17.96 -1.52 8.35
C VAL A 198 -16.91 -2.13 7.42
N TRP A 199 -17.33 -2.63 6.25
CA TRP A 199 -16.42 -3.20 5.26
C TRP A 199 -15.37 -2.18 4.78
N GLN A 200 -15.78 -0.94 4.51
CA GLN A 200 -14.86 0.14 4.15
C GLN A 200 -13.88 0.46 5.29
N GLY A 201 -14.38 0.61 6.53
CA GLY A 201 -13.56 0.91 7.70
C GLY A 201 -12.49 -0.15 7.98
N VAL A 202 -12.83 -1.44 7.83
CA VAL A 202 -11.87 -2.55 7.93
C VAL A 202 -10.83 -2.47 6.81
N GLY A 203 -11.23 -2.11 5.60
CA GLY A 203 -10.32 -1.87 4.47
C GLY A 203 -9.27 -0.80 4.78
N VAL A 204 -9.70 0.35 5.30
CA VAL A 204 -8.82 1.45 5.70
C VAL A 204 -7.83 1.01 6.78
N LEU A 205 -8.31 0.30 7.82
CA LEU A 205 -7.43 -0.22 8.88
C LEU A 205 -6.40 -1.21 8.35
N ARG A 206 -6.82 -2.15 7.49
CA ARG A 206 -5.93 -3.15 6.92
C ARG A 206 -4.85 -2.50 6.06
N GLU A 207 -5.22 -1.53 5.24
CA GLU A 207 -4.27 -0.81 4.38
C GLU A 207 -3.27 0.01 5.22
N ALA A 208 -3.75 0.79 6.18
CA ALA A 208 -2.89 1.58 7.06
C ALA A 208 -1.97 0.71 7.91
N GLY A 209 -2.49 -0.40 8.45
CA GLY A 209 -1.71 -1.40 9.18
C GLY A 209 -0.65 -2.07 8.30
N SER A 210 -1.00 -2.43 7.06
CA SER A 210 -0.04 -3.00 6.10
C SER A 210 1.10 -2.02 5.79
N LYS A 211 0.80 -0.73 5.59
CA LYS A 211 1.82 0.31 5.34
C LYS A 211 2.74 0.49 6.55
N LEU A 212 2.20 0.41 7.77
CA LEU A 212 2.99 0.49 9.00
C LEU A 212 3.90 -0.72 9.22
N LEU A 213 3.43 -1.93 8.87
CA LEU A 213 4.21 -3.17 8.98
C LEU A 213 5.33 -3.29 7.92
N GLY A 214 5.36 -2.40 6.92
CA GLY A 214 6.34 -2.44 5.84
C GLY A 214 5.83 -3.24 4.64
N GLN A 215 4.71 -2.81 4.06
CA GLN A 215 4.14 -3.37 2.84
C GLN A 215 5.22 -3.50 1.75
N ALA A 216 5.24 -4.66 1.07
CA ALA A 216 6.15 -4.89 -0.04
C ALA A 216 5.96 -3.81 -1.13
N PRO A 217 7.06 -3.26 -1.67
CA PRO A 217 7.02 -2.24 -2.71
C PRO A 217 6.47 -2.79 -4.02
N ASP A 218 6.09 -1.89 -4.91
CA ASP A 218 5.64 -2.28 -6.25
C ASP A 218 6.78 -2.97 -7.03
N ARG A 219 6.46 -4.06 -7.73
CA ARG A 219 7.44 -4.82 -8.50
C ARG A 219 8.11 -3.94 -9.55
N ALA A 220 7.36 -3.05 -10.19
CA ALA A 220 7.92 -2.14 -11.18
C ALA A 220 8.98 -1.20 -10.58
N GLN A 221 8.80 -0.75 -9.32
CA GLN A 221 9.79 0.07 -8.63
C GLN A 221 11.04 -0.74 -8.28
N LEU A 222 10.88 -1.97 -7.82
CA LEU A 222 12.00 -2.87 -7.52
C LEU A 222 12.82 -3.19 -8.78
N ASP A 223 12.14 -3.46 -9.90
CA ASP A 223 12.78 -3.74 -11.18
C ASP A 223 13.51 -2.49 -11.73
N ALA A 224 12.91 -1.30 -11.58
CA ALA A 224 13.56 -0.05 -11.94
C ALA A 224 14.82 0.22 -11.10
N LEU A 225 14.77 -0.06 -9.79
CA LEU A 225 15.92 0.05 -8.90
C LEU A 225 17.04 -0.91 -9.31
N ARG A 226 16.73 -2.19 -9.53
CA ARG A 226 17.70 -3.19 -10.02
C ARG A 226 18.33 -2.76 -11.33
N ALA A 227 17.53 -2.30 -12.28
CA ALA A 227 18.01 -1.83 -13.58
C ALA A 227 18.89 -0.56 -13.47
N CYS A 228 18.63 0.31 -12.50
CA CYS A 228 19.48 1.47 -12.23
C CYS A 228 20.82 1.03 -11.62
N ILE A 229 20.81 0.14 -10.63
CA ILE A 229 22.02 -0.43 -10.01
C ILE A 229 22.93 -1.11 -11.03
N LEU A 230 22.35 -1.97 -11.89
CA LEU A 230 23.09 -2.71 -12.91
C LEU A 230 23.72 -1.84 -14.01
N LYS A 231 23.32 -0.56 -14.13
CA LYS A 231 23.96 0.40 -15.04
C LYS A 231 25.22 1.04 -14.44
N GLY A 232 25.44 0.87 -13.14
CA GLY A 232 26.60 1.42 -12.45
C GLY A 232 27.91 0.92 -13.04
N GLU A 233 28.88 1.82 -13.17
CA GLU A 233 30.20 1.50 -13.72
C GLU A 233 30.90 0.41 -12.89
N GLY A 234 31.26 -0.72 -13.50
CA GLY A 234 31.97 -1.82 -12.83
C GLY A 234 31.10 -2.68 -11.91
N VAL A 235 29.77 -2.56 -11.99
CA VAL A 235 28.83 -3.48 -11.32
C VAL A 235 28.77 -4.79 -12.12
N LEU A 236 29.08 -5.91 -11.46
CA LEU A 236 29.02 -7.26 -12.03
C LEU A 236 27.63 -7.89 -11.87
N GLY A 237 26.96 -7.56 -10.77
CA GLY A 237 25.70 -8.16 -10.35
C GLY A 237 25.09 -7.41 -9.17
N VAL A 238 23.85 -7.75 -8.85
CA VAL A 238 23.14 -7.23 -7.69
C VAL A 238 22.19 -8.28 -7.13
N HIS A 239 22.25 -8.50 -5.83
CA HIS A 239 21.34 -9.39 -5.11
C HIS A 239 20.88 -8.75 -3.78
N ASP A 240 19.95 -9.41 -3.09
CA ASP A 240 19.33 -8.96 -1.84
C ASP A 240 18.82 -7.52 -1.84
N VAL A 241 18.26 -7.12 -2.98
CA VAL A 241 17.64 -5.80 -3.13
C VAL A 241 16.36 -5.76 -2.30
N ARG A 242 16.42 -5.07 -1.17
CA ARG A 242 15.27 -4.82 -0.30
C ARG A 242 14.89 -3.36 -0.42
N LEU A 243 13.65 -3.10 -0.80
CA LEU A 243 13.09 -1.75 -0.91
C LEU A 243 11.95 -1.64 0.10
N PHE A 244 11.95 -0.56 0.88
CA PHE A 244 10.95 -0.33 1.93
C PHE A 244 10.62 1.16 2.06
N SER A 245 9.37 1.43 2.43
CA SER A 245 8.89 2.80 2.64
C SER A 245 8.97 3.20 4.12
N TYR A 246 9.47 4.39 4.38
CA TYR A 246 9.36 5.05 5.68
C TYR A 246 8.44 6.27 5.59
N GLY A 247 7.17 5.98 5.30
CA GLY A 247 6.20 7.00 4.95
C GLY A 247 6.06 7.16 3.42
N PRO A 248 5.14 8.02 2.96
CA PRO A 248 4.72 8.02 1.57
C PRO A 248 5.76 8.57 0.58
N GLN A 249 6.73 9.37 1.04
CA GLN A 249 7.67 10.07 0.18
C GLN A 249 9.13 9.66 0.42
N HIS A 250 9.42 8.83 1.43
CA HIS A 250 10.76 8.29 1.66
C HIS A 250 10.80 6.79 1.38
N LEU A 251 11.46 6.45 0.28
CA LEU A 251 11.80 5.09 -0.07
C LEU A 251 13.28 4.85 0.26
N PHE A 252 13.54 3.79 1.00
CA PHE A 252 14.87 3.32 1.33
C PHE A 252 15.12 1.99 0.65
N ALA A 253 16.34 1.79 0.20
CA ALA A 253 16.76 0.50 -0.32
C ALA A 253 18.07 0.04 0.30
N THR A 254 18.23 -1.25 0.44
CA THR A 254 19.51 -1.91 0.66
C THR A 254 19.76 -2.89 -0.48
N ALA A 255 20.99 -3.01 -0.93
CA ALA A 255 21.37 -3.96 -1.97
C ALA A 255 22.80 -4.41 -1.78
N HIS A 256 23.09 -5.67 -2.11
CA HIS A 256 24.46 -6.16 -2.28
C HIS A 256 24.84 -5.94 -3.74
N VAL A 257 25.93 -5.21 -3.96
CA VAL A 257 26.41 -4.84 -5.29
C VAL A 257 27.73 -5.55 -5.53
N GLU A 258 27.73 -6.46 -6.49
CA GLU A 258 28.90 -7.26 -6.84
C GLU A 258 29.88 -6.44 -7.65
N ARG A 259 31.16 -6.44 -7.24
CA ARG A 259 32.27 -5.79 -7.93
C ARG A 259 33.52 -6.65 -7.91
N ASP A 260 34.46 -6.38 -8.82
CA ASP A 260 35.72 -7.12 -8.89
C ASP A 260 36.54 -6.94 -7.60
N ALA A 261 36.88 -8.06 -6.95
CA ALA A 261 37.67 -8.10 -5.72
C ALA A 261 39.10 -7.55 -5.89
N SER A 262 39.60 -7.48 -7.12
CA SER A 262 40.91 -6.92 -7.43
C SER A 262 40.93 -5.38 -7.46
N GLU A 263 39.76 -4.74 -7.51
CA GLU A 263 39.67 -3.28 -7.43
C GLU A 263 40.09 -2.78 -6.03
N PRO A 264 40.87 -1.68 -5.96
CA PRO A 264 41.14 -1.02 -4.69
C PRO A 264 39.84 -0.60 -3.99
N ALA A 265 39.70 -0.94 -2.71
CA ALA A 265 38.48 -0.67 -1.94
C ALA A 265 38.00 0.80 -1.99
N MET A 266 38.93 1.76 -2.06
CA MET A 266 38.59 3.18 -2.20
C MET A 266 37.92 3.51 -3.54
N LEU A 267 38.35 2.89 -4.63
CA LEU A 267 37.75 3.09 -5.96
C LEU A 267 36.38 2.45 -6.04
N SER A 268 36.24 1.24 -5.50
CA SER A 268 34.93 0.57 -5.41
C SER A 268 33.95 1.37 -4.54
N HIS A 269 34.42 1.93 -3.41
CA HIS A 269 33.60 2.83 -2.58
C HIS A 269 33.19 4.10 -3.33
N GLU A 270 34.10 4.76 -4.04
CA GLU A 270 33.76 5.95 -4.85
C GLU A 270 32.76 5.65 -5.97
N ALA A 271 32.82 4.45 -6.56
CA ALA A 271 31.87 3.97 -7.55
C ALA A 271 30.48 3.74 -6.92
N LEU A 272 30.43 3.12 -5.74
CA LEU A 272 29.19 2.93 -4.98
C LEU A 272 28.57 4.26 -4.52
N ASP A 273 29.35 5.22 -4.00
CA ASP A 273 28.88 6.57 -3.65
C ASP A 273 28.26 7.31 -4.85
N ARG A 274 28.79 7.06 -6.05
CA ARG A 274 28.26 7.62 -7.30
C ARG A 274 26.95 6.95 -7.67
N LEU A 275 26.90 5.63 -7.61
CA LEU A 275 25.70 4.84 -7.85
C LEU A 275 24.56 5.25 -6.90
N GLU A 276 24.81 5.37 -5.61
CA GLU A 276 23.81 5.78 -4.62
C GLU A 276 23.24 7.17 -4.94
N ARG A 277 24.09 8.12 -5.37
CA ARG A 277 23.65 9.45 -5.82
C ARG A 277 22.82 9.40 -7.10
N GLU A 278 23.17 8.53 -8.04
CA GLU A 278 22.42 8.33 -9.29
C GLU A 278 21.03 7.74 -9.01
N VAL A 279 20.95 6.69 -8.19
CA VAL A 279 19.69 6.08 -7.75
C VAL A 279 18.80 7.11 -7.04
N ARG A 280 19.38 7.91 -6.13
CA ARG A 280 18.64 8.99 -5.45
C ARG A 280 18.12 10.04 -6.42
N LYS A 281 18.91 10.41 -7.43
CA LYS A 281 18.53 11.43 -8.42
C LYS A 281 17.48 10.94 -9.40
N GLU A 282 17.57 9.71 -9.88
CA GLU A 282 16.67 9.15 -10.89
C GLU A 282 15.36 8.63 -10.28
N LEU A 283 15.45 7.98 -9.12
CA LEU A 283 14.32 7.24 -8.54
C LEU A 283 13.81 7.87 -7.24
N GLY A 284 14.54 8.81 -6.63
CA GLY A 284 14.18 9.38 -5.33
C GLY A 284 14.32 8.38 -4.17
N ILE A 285 15.11 7.32 -4.36
CA ILE A 285 15.33 6.25 -3.37
C ILE A 285 16.66 6.51 -2.66
N ASP A 286 16.64 6.50 -1.34
CA ASP A 286 17.86 6.53 -0.53
C ASP A 286 18.42 5.10 -0.42
N LEU A 287 19.38 4.77 -1.28
CA LEU A 287 20.05 3.46 -1.34
C LEU A 287 21.23 3.41 -0.36
N THR A 288 21.36 2.31 0.37
CA THR A 288 22.58 1.90 1.06
C THR A 288 23.11 0.64 0.39
N SER A 289 24.25 0.74 -0.26
CA SER A 289 24.87 -0.36 -0.98
C SER A 289 25.93 -1.07 -0.13
N HIS A 290 25.87 -2.39 -0.11
CA HIS A 290 26.93 -3.23 0.43
C HIS A 290 27.87 -3.64 -0.71
N LEU A 291 29.16 -3.38 -0.57
CA LEU A 291 30.17 -3.87 -1.51
C LEU A 291 30.34 -5.37 -1.32
N ASP A 292 29.98 -6.15 -2.34
CA ASP A 292 30.26 -7.59 -2.35
C ASP A 292 31.37 -7.93 -3.37
N PRO A 293 32.59 -8.21 -2.92
CA PRO A 293 33.72 -8.46 -3.81
C PRO A 293 33.66 -9.88 -4.39
N VAL A 294 33.73 -9.96 -5.72
CA VAL A 294 33.79 -11.20 -6.50
C VAL A 294 35.19 -11.38 -7.07
N ASP A 295 35.87 -12.47 -6.71
CA ASP A 295 37.17 -12.80 -7.28
C ASP A 295 37.00 -13.44 -8.67
N LEU A 296 37.21 -12.63 -9.71
CA LEU A 296 37.11 -13.05 -11.10
C LEU A 296 38.27 -13.98 -11.54
N HIS A 297 39.30 -14.14 -10.72
CA HIS A 297 40.52 -14.88 -11.06
C HIS A 297 40.56 -16.27 -10.40
N ASP A 298 39.64 -16.60 -9.50
CA ASP A 298 39.53 -17.92 -8.89
C ASP A 298 38.77 -18.90 -9.83
N GLU A 299 39.49 -19.41 -10.84
CA GLU A 299 38.93 -20.37 -11.82
C GLU A 299 38.29 -21.60 -11.16
N GLU A 300 38.84 -22.06 -10.03
CA GLU A 300 38.31 -23.21 -9.30
C GLU A 300 36.96 -22.88 -8.66
N ALA A 301 36.86 -21.73 -7.97
CA ALA A 301 35.60 -21.28 -7.39
C ALA A 301 34.54 -21.06 -8.45
N ILE A 302 34.88 -20.39 -9.57
CA ILE A 302 33.97 -20.14 -10.69
C ILE A 302 33.46 -21.45 -11.31
N THR A 303 34.35 -22.43 -11.47
CA THR A 303 33.97 -23.74 -12.02
C THR A 303 33.05 -24.49 -11.07
N LEU A 304 33.34 -24.47 -9.77
CA LEU A 304 32.50 -25.10 -8.76
C LEU A 304 31.14 -24.43 -8.61
N GLU A 305 31.09 -23.09 -8.63
CA GLU A 305 29.83 -22.36 -8.60
C GLU A 305 28.93 -22.77 -9.76
N ARG A 306 29.48 -22.80 -10.99
CA ARG A 306 28.74 -23.23 -12.18
C ARG A 306 28.20 -24.65 -12.02
N ALA A 307 29.04 -25.56 -11.52
CA ALA A 307 28.63 -26.94 -11.28
C ALA A 307 27.52 -27.04 -10.22
N VAL A 308 27.61 -26.26 -9.14
CA VAL A 308 26.56 -26.20 -8.11
C VAL A 308 25.26 -25.65 -8.69
N ARG A 309 25.30 -24.52 -9.42
CA ARG A 309 24.14 -23.92 -10.09
C ARG A 309 23.45 -24.91 -11.03
N GLU A 310 24.22 -25.67 -11.82
CA GLU A 310 23.68 -26.71 -12.69
C GLU A 310 23.00 -27.85 -11.91
N ARG A 311 23.54 -28.24 -10.75
CA ARG A 311 22.96 -29.32 -9.93
C ARG A 311 21.72 -28.94 -9.15
N VAL A 312 21.62 -27.68 -8.74
CA VAL A 312 20.44 -27.20 -8.01
C VAL A 312 19.32 -26.73 -8.97
N ARG A 313 19.63 -26.56 -10.26
CA ARG A 313 18.66 -26.16 -11.28
C ARG A 313 17.45 -27.10 -11.30
N GLY A 314 16.25 -26.51 -11.26
CA GLY A 314 14.98 -27.23 -11.28
C GLY A 314 14.63 -27.95 -9.97
N MET A 315 15.41 -27.78 -8.90
CA MET A 315 15.07 -28.31 -7.58
C MET A 315 13.85 -27.60 -6.99
N ILE A 316 13.85 -26.26 -7.05
CA ILE A 316 12.75 -25.38 -6.63
C ILE A 316 12.61 -24.31 -7.72
N ASP A 317 11.38 -24.06 -8.17
CA ASP A 317 11.12 -23.01 -9.16
C ASP A 317 11.41 -21.63 -8.54
N GLY A 318 12.23 -20.81 -9.21
CA GLY A 318 12.69 -19.52 -8.68
C GLY A 318 13.77 -19.57 -7.59
N LEU A 319 14.42 -20.72 -7.34
CA LEU A 319 15.64 -20.78 -6.52
C LEU A 319 16.80 -20.08 -7.24
N ASP A 320 17.47 -19.20 -6.51
CA ASP A 320 18.74 -18.60 -6.93
C ASP A 320 19.83 -18.82 -5.86
N LEU A 321 21.09 -18.71 -6.26
CA LEU A 321 22.23 -18.79 -5.36
C LEU A 321 22.95 -17.46 -5.32
N HIS A 322 23.27 -16.99 -4.12
CA HIS A 322 24.01 -15.76 -3.88
C HIS A 322 25.26 -16.07 -3.05
N ASP A 323 26.20 -15.12 -3.00
CA ASP A 323 27.31 -15.15 -2.05
C ASP A 323 28.18 -16.43 -2.12
N PHE A 324 28.39 -16.99 -3.32
CA PHE A 324 29.16 -18.23 -3.47
C PHE A 324 30.65 -18.01 -3.19
N ARG A 325 31.20 -18.77 -2.25
CA ARG A 325 32.60 -18.68 -1.81
C ARG A 325 33.20 -20.07 -1.59
N LEU A 326 34.44 -20.24 -2.01
CA LEU A 326 35.25 -21.44 -1.75
C LEU A 326 36.24 -21.18 -0.62
N VAL A 327 36.03 -21.78 0.54
CA VAL A 327 36.94 -21.68 1.70
C VAL A 327 37.91 -22.85 1.69
N ARG A 328 39.20 -22.57 1.55
CA ARG A 328 40.28 -23.56 1.51
C ARG A 328 40.86 -23.80 2.91
N GLY A 329 40.13 -24.54 3.74
CA GLY A 329 40.58 -24.97 5.06
C GLY A 329 41.25 -26.35 5.06
N ALA A 330 41.29 -27.02 6.22
CA ALA A 330 41.72 -28.43 6.33
C ALA A 330 40.91 -29.37 5.41
N LYS A 331 39.66 -29.01 5.16
CA LYS A 331 38.80 -29.51 4.11
C LYS A 331 38.23 -28.33 3.32
N LYS A 332 38.03 -28.49 2.01
CA LYS A 332 37.44 -27.45 1.17
C LYS A 332 35.96 -27.32 1.48
N THR A 333 35.50 -26.11 1.77
CA THR A 333 34.11 -25.82 2.13
C THR A 333 33.49 -24.87 1.12
N LEU A 334 32.34 -25.25 0.57
CA LEU A 334 31.50 -24.42 -0.28
C LEU A 334 30.48 -23.68 0.58
N VAL A 335 30.51 -22.36 0.52
CA VAL A 335 29.61 -21.48 1.27
C VAL A 335 28.79 -20.71 0.25
N PHE A 336 27.47 -20.70 0.42
CA PHE A 336 26.58 -19.90 -0.42
C PHE A 336 25.22 -19.70 0.26
N GLU A 337 24.50 -18.71 -0.19
CA GLU A 337 23.12 -18.46 0.20
C GLU A 337 22.17 -18.96 -0.88
N ALA A 338 21.08 -19.58 -0.46
CA ALA A 338 20.06 -20.16 -1.33
C ALA A 338 18.78 -19.38 -1.14
N ALA A 339 18.49 -18.52 -2.11
CA ALA A 339 17.37 -17.61 -2.06
C ALA A 339 16.16 -18.26 -2.75
N VAL A 340 15.13 -18.59 -1.97
CA VAL A 340 13.93 -19.30 -2.42
C VAL A 340 12.68 -18.42 -2.39
N PRO A 341 11.69 -18.64 -3.27
CA PRO A 341 10.47 -17.83 -3.25
C PRO A 341 9.70 -17.97 -1.93
N PHE A 342 9.08 -16.89 -1.45
CA PHE A 342 8.15 -16.95 -0.30
C PHE A 342 7.03 -18.00 -0.45
N ALA A 343 6.66 -18.36 -1.69
CA ALA A 343 5.66 -19.40 -1.97
C ALA A 343 6.12 -20.83 -1.64
N CYS A 344 7.42 -21.07 -1.49
CA CYS A 344 7.98 -22.39 -1.17
C CYS A 344 7.53 -22.84 0.24
N LYS A 345 6.82 -23.96 0.35
CA LYS A 345 6.31 -24.46 1.64
C LYS A 345 7.30 -25.32 2.43
N GLN A 346 8.41 -25.74 1.80
CA GLN A 346 9.41 -26.57 2.46
C GLN A 346 10.12 -25.79 3.57
N LYS A 347 10.56 -26.50 4.62
CA LYS A 347 11.31 -25.87 5.71
C LYS A 347 12.73 -25.57 5.25
N GLU A 348 13.29 -24.46 5.69
CA GLU A 348 14.66 -24.03 5.34
C GLU A 348 15.70 -25.11 5.65
N LYS A 349 15.57 -25.82 6.78
CA LYS A 349 16.46 -26.94 7.13
C LYS A 349 16.40 -28.10 6.13
N GLU A 350 15.23 -28.38 5.56
CA GLU A 350 15.05 -29.45 4.58
C GLU A 350 15.66 -29.04 3.23
N ILE A 351 15.46 -27.78 2.83
CA ILE A 351 16.07 -27.20 1.62
C ILE A 351 17.59 -27.22 1.75
N ALA A 352 18.14 -26.73 2.87
CA ALA A 352 19.58 -26.70 3.13
C ALA A 352 20.19 -28.12 3.10
N ALA A 353 19.52 -29.10 3.72
CA ALA A 353 19.97 -30.50 3.70
C ALA A 353 19.98 -31.09 2.28
N ALA A 354 18.92 -30.85 1.50
CA ALA A 354 18.83 -31.30 0.11
C ALA A 354 19.86 -30.64 -0.80
N LEU A 355 20.14 -29.35 -0.61
CA LEU A 355 21.21 -28.64 -1.32
C LEU A 355 22.58 -29.22 -0.96
N ALA A 356 22.86 -29.39 0.34
CA ALA A 356 24.13 -29.96 0.80
C ALA A 356 24.36 -31.39 0.27
N GLU A 357 23.31 -32.20 0.18
CA GLU A 357 23.41 -33.56 -0.39
C GLU A 357 23.74 -33.53 -1.89
N ARG A 358 23.10 -32.66 -2.66
CA ARG A 358 23.41 -32.49 -4.09
C ARG A 358 24.83 -31.97 -4.30
N VAL A 359 25.30 -31.05 -3.46
CA VAL A 359 26.65 -30.50 -3.55
C VAL A 359 27.70 -31.55 -3.19
N LYS A 360 27.45 -32.42 -2.20
CA LYS A 360 28.34 -33.55 -1.87
C LYS A 360 28.57 -34.52 -3.03
N SER A 361 27.66 -34.57 -4.00
CA SER A 361 27.86 -35.40 -5.20
C SER A 361 28.94 -34.87 -6.16
N LEU A 362 29.37 -33.61 -6.01
CA LEU A 362 30.40 -32.98 -6.85
C LEU A 362 31.83 -33.33 -6.42
N GLY A 363 32.03 -33.83 -5.19
CA GLY A 363 33.34 -34.19 -4.66
C GLY A 363 33.38 -34.18 -3.13
N ASP A 364 34.57 -34.36 -2.56
CA ASP A 364 34.78 -34.33 -1.10
C ASP A 364 34.86 -32.90 -0.57
N TYR A 365 33.74 -32.19 -0.65
CA TYR A 365 33.56 -30.83 -0.15
C TYR A 365 32.64 -30.82 1.08
N ASP A 366 32.95 -29.98 2.05
CA ASP A 366 31.97 -29.56 3.04
C ASP A 366 31.08 -28.47 2.44
N CYS A 367 29.85 -28.35 2.95
CA CYS A 367 28.87 -27.42 2.40
C CYS A 367 28.16 -26.70 3.55
N SER A 368 28.19 -25.37 3.49
CA SER A 368 27.48 -24.48 4.41
C SER A 368 26.49 -23.63 3.61
N VAL A 369 25.21 -23.91 3.78
CA VAL A 369 24.13 -23.22 3.07
C VAL A 369 23.24 -22.49 4.04
N TRP A 370 23.01 -21.21 3.77
CA TRP A 370 21.97 -20.42 4.41
C TRP A 370 20.79 -20.30 3.44
N VAL A 371 19.57 -20.50 3.91
CA VAL A 371 18.38 -20.41 3.07
C VAL A 371 17.63 -19.15 3.44
N GLU A 372 17.50 -18.23 2.48
CA GLU A 372 16.72 -17.01 2.62
C GLU A 372 15.46 -17.09 1.76
N ARG A 373 14.38 -16.43 2.21
CA ARG A 373 13.14 -16.31 1.45
C ARG A 373 13.02 -14.92 0.86
N GLN A 374 12.76 -14.85 -0.44
CA GLN A 374 12.59 -13.61 -1.21
C GLN A 374 11.37 -13.61 -2.13
#